data_AF-A0A845ZNJ8-F1
#
_entry.id   AF-A0A845ZNJ8-F1
#
_cell.length_a   1.000
_cell.length_b   1.000
_cell.length_c   1.000
_cell.angle_alpha   90.00
_cell.angle_beta   90.00
_cell.angle_gamma   90.00
#
_symmetry.space_group_name_H-M   'P 1'
#
loop_
_entity.id
_entity.type
_entity.pdbx_description
1 polymer ?
#
loop_
_entity_poly.entity_id
_entity_poly.type
_entity_poly.pdbx_seq_one_letter_code
_entity_poly.pdbx_strand_id
1 'polypeptide(L)'
;MAGNRIRVAKDKAALVKDLTASDGKTGPFQTYADVMVFAAALGVKRKKRSPLKVISKREPGPIGLEIFVSRGYEVVIKLIAIAEIKDTKILSSIDKESEEKRIYIFEEYANGGLDILRNELRGAVDYSE
;
A
#
# COMPACT_ATOMS: atom_id res chain seq x y z
N MET A 1 20.45 10.33 6.97
CA MET A 1 20.39 9.03 6.27
C MET A 1 19.11 9.02 5.45
N ALA A 2 19.16 8.68 4.17
CA ALA A 2 17.93 8.59 3.36
C ALA A 2 17.05 7.48 3.95
N GLY A 3 15.86 7.84 4.44
CA GLY A 3 14.92 6.89 5.04
C GLY A 3 14.41 5.90 3.98
N ASN A 4 14.10 4.69 4.43
CA ASN A 4 13.43 3.69 3.60
C ASN A 4 12.11 4.24 3.05
N ARG A 5 11.71 3.77 1.87
CA ARG A 5 10.51 4.27 1.17
C ARG A 5 9.63 3.11 0.74
N ILE A 6 8.32 3.30 0.85
CA ILE A 6 7.31 2.40 0.32
C ILE A 6 7.01 2.79 -1.13
N ARG A 7 7.17 1.83 -2.04
CA ARG A 7 7.01 1.99 -3.48
C ARG A 7 5.55 1.84 -3.89
N VAL A 8 5.17 2.60 -4.90
CA VAL A 8 3.87 2.48 -5.57
C VAL A 8 4.10 1.98 -6.99
N ALA A 9 3.32 1.00 -7.43
CA ALA A 9 3.40 0.48 -8.80
C ALA A 9 2.92 1.52 -9.82
N LYS A 10 3.67 1.71 -10.90
CA LYS A 10 3.40 2.73 -11.94
C LYS A 10 2.02 2.57 -12.56
N ASP A 11 1.59 1.34 -12.80
CA ASP A 11 0.28 1.00 -13.36
C ASP A 11 -0.89 1.32 -12.41
N LYS A 12 -0.61 1.65 -11.14
CA LYS A 12 -1.61 1.93 -10.10
C LYS A 12 -1.51 3.33 -9.51
N ALA A 13 -0.46 4.08 -9.84
CA ALA A 13 -0.23 5.43 -9.38
C ALA A 13 -1.44 6.35 -9.62
N ALA A 14 -2.06 6.29 -10.81
CA ALA A 14 -3.26 7.07 -11.12
C ALA A 14 -4.42 6.78 -10.16
N LEU A 15 -4.69 5.50 -9.87
CA LEU A 15 -5.74 5.11 -8.93
C LEU A 15 -5.47 5.64 -7.53
N VAL A 16 -4.23 5.53 -7.04
CA VAL A 16 -3.85 6.05 -5.72
C VAL A 16 -4.04 7.57 -5.66
N LYS A 17 -3.72 8.27 -6.75
CA LYS A 17 -3.96 9.71 -6.87
C LYS A 17 -5.44 10.05 -6.83
N ASP A 18 -6.27 9.34 -7.58
CA ASP A 18 -7.71 9.61 -7.65
C ASP A 18 -8.46 9.29 -6.35
N LEU A 19 -7.96 8.34 -5.56
CA LEU A 19 -8.50 8.01 -4.24
C LEU A 19 -8.09 9.01 -3.14
N THR A 20 -7.13 9.88 -3.42
CA THR A 20 -6.63 10.87 -2.45
C THR A 20 -7.32 12.20 -2.65
N ALA A 21 -7.76 12.83 -1.56
CA ALA A 21 -8.29 14.17 -1.57
C ALA A 21 -7.24 15.15 -2.10
N SER A 22 -7.64 16.00 -3.04
CA SER A 22 -6.80 17.08 -3.57
C SER A 22 -7.69 18.27 -3.90
N ASP A 23 -7.10 19.43 -4.19
CA ASP A 23 -7.86 20.62 -4.58
C ASP A 23 -8.76 20.29 -5.78
N GLY A 24 -10.09 20.34 -5.55
CA GLY A 24 -11.12 20.00 -6.54
C GLY A 24 -11.49 18.52 -6.69
N LYS A 25 -10.94 17.59 -5.89
CA LYS A 25 -11.31 16.16 -5.87
C LYS A 25 -11.70 15.67 -4.48
N THR A 26 -12.87 15.06 -4.35
CA THR A 26 -13.39 14.46 -3.11
C THR A 26 -12.92 13.01 -2.95
N GLY A 27 -11.61 12.80 -2.85
CA GLY A 27 -11.04 11.48 -2.56
C GLY A 27 -11.33 11.06 -1.10
N PRO A 28 -11.67 9.79 -0.82
CA PRO A 28 -12.00 9.33 0.53
C PRO A 28 -10.80 9.29 1.49
N PHE A 29 -9.57 9.36 0.97
CA PHE A 29 -8.33 9.31 1.75
C PHE A 29 -7.63 10.65 1.78
N GLN A 30 -7.04 11.01 2.92
CA GLN A 30 -6.33 12.29 3.06
C GLN A 30 -4.94 12.27 2.42
N THR A 31 -4.28 11.11 2.37
CA THR A 31 -2.93 10.97 1.80
C THR A 31 -2.73 9.66 1.07
N TYR A 32 -1.70 9.62 0.22
CA TYR A 32 -1.24 8.39 -0.43
C TYR A 32 -0.89 7.28 0.57
N ALA A 33 -0.38 7.62 1.76
CA ALA A 33 -0.09 6.65 2.81
C ALA A 33 -1.38 5.96 3.30
N ASP A 34 -2.47 6.71 3.47
CA ASP A 34 -3.76 6.15 3.90
C ASP A 34 -4.31 5.18 2.84
N VAL A 35 -4.23 5.55 1.56
CA VAL A 35 -4.63 4.67 0.45
C VAL A 35 -3.83 3.37 0.46
N MET A 36 -2.50 3.47 0.61
CA MET A 36 -1.61 2.30 0.60
C MET A 36 -1.87 1.37 1.79
N VAL A 37 -2.11 1.90 2.98
CA VAL A 37 -2.41 1.09 4.17
C VAL A 37 -3.76 0.42 4.05
N PHE A 38 -4.78 1.14 3.58
CA PHE A 38 -6.09 0.55 3.32
C PHE A 38 -6.01 -0.57 2.28
N ALA A 39 -5.31 -0.32 1.17
CA ALA A 39 -5.10 -1.33 0.14
C ALA A 39 -4.35 -2.54 0.69
N ALA A 40 -3.31 -2.36 1.51
CA ALA A 40 -2.57 -3.47 2.11
C ALA A 40 -3.48 -4.32 3.01
N ALA A 41 -4.28 -3.69 3.86
CA ALA A 41 -5.22 -4.38 4.73
C ALA A 41 -6.29 -5.14 3.92
N LEU A 42 -6.81 -4.54 2.84
CA LEU A 42 -7.74 -5.20 1.92
C LEU A 42 -7.09 -6.39 1.20
N GLY A 43 -5.84 -6.22 0.75
CA GLY A 43 -5.04 -7.28 0.13
C GLY A 43 -4.88 -8.48 1.06
N VAL A 44 -4.52 -8.24 2.33
CA VAL A 44 -4.44 -9.29 3.35
C VAL A 44 -5.80 -9.96 3.58
N LYS A 45 -6.86 -9.16 3.79
CA LYS A 45 -8.22 -9.68 4.01
C LYS A 45 -8.70 -10.58 2.87
N ARG A 46 -8.38 -10.22 1.62
CA ARG A 46 -8.73 -10.98 0.41
C ARG A 46 -7.65 -11.98 -0.01
N LYS A 47 -6.58 -12.14 0.77
CA LYS A 47 -5.43 -13.01 0.50
C LYS A 47 -4.83 -12.81 -0.90
N LYS A 48 -4.76 -11.56 -1.35
CA LYS A 48 -4.20 -11.18 -2.64
C LYS A 48 -2.90 -10.41 -2.46
N ARG A 49 -1.84 -11.00 -2.98
CA ARG A 49 -0.49 -10.44 -3.00
C ARG A 49 -0.01 -10.40 -4.45
N SER A 50 0.44 -9.23 -4.91
CA SER A 50 0.87 -9.01 -6.29
C SER A 50 2.27 -8.38 -6.30
N PRO A 51 3.26 -8.92 -7.03
CA PRO A 51 4.57 -8.30 -7.13
C PRO A 51 4.54 -6.96 -7.85
N LEU A 52 5.44 -6.04 -7.46
CA LEU A 52 5.59 -4.75 -8.13
C LEU A 52 6.46 -4.93 -9.37
N LYS A 53 5.92 -4.60 -10.55
CA LYS A 53 6.66 -4.70 -11.83
C LYS A 53 7.52 -3.46 -12.09
N VAL A 54 6.86 -2.31 -12.17
CA VAL A 54 7.51 -1.03 -12.47
C VAL A 54 7.13 -0.05 -11.38
N ILE A 55 8.11 0.60 -10.78
CA ILE A 55 7.90 1.59 -9.72
C ILE A 55 7.54 2.93 -10.35
N SER A 56 6.53 3.61 -9.79
CA SER A 56 6.19 4.96 -10.19
C SER A 56 7.31 5.92 -9.81
N LYS A 57 7.83 6.66 -10.79
CA LYS A 57 8.74 7.80 -10.56
C LYS A 57 8.01 9.14 -10.52
N ARG A 58 6.73 9.15 -10.87
CA ARG A 58 5.84 10.32 -10.92
C ARG A 58 4.79 10.19 -9.85
N GLU A 59 4.11 11.28 -9.55
CA GLU A 59 3.15 11.34 -8.46
C GLU A 59 1.99 10.32 -8.60
N PRO A 60 1.70 9.50 -7.57
CA PRO A 60 2.50 9.31 -6.35
C PRO A 60 3.79 8.53 -6.61
N GLY A 61 4.92 9.14 -6.24
CA GLY A 61 6.23 8.47 -6.22
C GLY A 61 6.39 7.63 -4.95
N PRO A 62 7.58 7.06 -4.68
CA PRO A 62 7.83 6.34 -3.45
C PRO A 62 7.61 7.24 -2.23
N ILE A 63 6.90 6.75 -1.23
CA ILE A 63 6.48 7.49 -0.03
C ILE A 63 7.48 7.17 1.09
N GLY A 64 7.98 8.18 1.80
CA GLY A 64 8.90 7.96 2.92
C GLY A 64 8.27 7.12 4.02
N LEU A 65 9.00 6.13 4.55
CA LEU A 65 8.53 5.27 5.64
C LEU A 65 8.17 6.10 6.88
N GLU A 66 8.86 7.21 7.11
CA GLU A 66 8.58 8.19 8.18
C GLU A 66 7.14 8.74 8.14
N ILE A 67 6.52 8.82 6.95
CA ILE A 67 5.13 9.26 6.81
C ILE A 67 4.18 8.21 7.39
N PHE A 68 4.49 6.92 7.23
CA PHE A 68 3.71 5.84 7.82
C PHE A 68 3.91 5.77 9.33
N VAL A 69 5.14 5.98 9.80
CA VAL A 69 5.46 6.01 11.24
C VAL A 69 4.75 7.17 11.94
N SER A 70 4.85 8.38 11.39
CA SER A 70 4.20 9.58 11.97
C SER A 70 2.68 9.49 12.01
N ARG A 71 2.07 8.68 11.13
CA ARG A 71 0.63 8.39 11.14
C ARG A 71 0.25 7.17 11.99
N GLY A 72 1.20 6.51 12.64
CA GLY A 72 0.95 5.33 13.47
C GLY A 72 0.71 4.02 12.69
N TYR A 73 0.96 4.02 11.37
CA TYR A 73 0.75 2.84 10.52
C TYR A 73 1.88 1.81 10.58
N GLU A 74 2.97 2.11 11.28
CA GLU A 74 4.05 1.16 11.51
C GLU A 74 3.55 -0.16 12.12
N VAL A 75 2.60 -0.08 13.06
CA VAL A 75 1.98 -1.25 13.69
C VAL A 75 1.28 -2.12 12.65
N VAL A 76 0.55 -1.52 11.71
CA VAL A 76 -0.13 -2.28 10.63
C VAL A 76 0.89 -2.98 9.74
N ILE A 77 1.98 -2.30 9.34
CA ILE A 77 3.06 -2.89 8.54
C ILE A 77 3.67 -4.10 9.26
N LYS A 78 3.97 -3.96 10.55
CA LYS A 78 4.50 -5.03 11.41
C LYS A 78 3.52 -6.21 11.55
N LEU A 79 2.24 -5.94 11.77
CA LEU A 79 1.19 -6.95 11.90
C LEU A 79 1.02 -7.76 10.61
N ILE A 80 1.01 -7.09 9.46
CA ILE A 80 0.94 -7.76 8.16
C ILE A 80 2.16 -8.68 7.98
N ALA A 81 3.36 -8.19 8.30
CA ALA A 81 4.57 -8.97 8.11
C ALA A 81 4.68 -10.19 9.03
N ILE A 82 4.34 -10.07 10.32
CA ILE A 82 4.34 -11.23 11.23
C ILE A 82 3.24 -12.23 10.90
N ALA A 83 2.08 -11.78 10.45
CA ALA A 83 1.01 -12.67 9.98
C ALA A 83 1.44 -13.49 8.75
N GLU A 84 2.23 -12.88 7.86
CA GLU A 84 2.77 -13.56 6.67
C GLU A 84 3.93 -14.52 7.01
N ILE A 85 4.95 -14.04 7.72
CA ILE A 85 6.20 -14.77 7.95
C ILE A 85 6.10 -15.76 9.12
N LYS A 86 5.26 -15.46 10.13
CA LYS A 86 5.11 -16.26 11.36
C LYS A 86 6.41 -16.45 12.15
N ASP A 87 7.34 -15.52 12.03
CA ASP A 87 8.58 -15.43 12.83
C ASP A 87 8.65 -14.05 13.48
N THR A 88 8.79 -14.01 14.80
CA THR A 88 8.89 -12.76 15.57
C THR A 88 10.13 -11.94 15.23
N LYS A 89 11.18 -12.54 14.66
CA LYS A 89 12.37 -11.80 14.20
C LYS A 89 12.04 -10.71 13.20
N ILE A 90 10.98 -10.90 12.39
CA ILE A 90 10.52 -9.90 11.42
C ILE A 90 10.08 -8.59 12.08
N LEU A 91 9.83 -8.57 13.39
CA LEU A 91 9.45 -7.37 14.14
C LEU A 91 10.64 -6.53 14.62
N SER A 92 11.87 -7.02 14.44
CA SER A 92 13.09 -6.35 14.87
C SER A 92 13.18 -4.93 14.30
N SER A 93 13.37 -3.94 15.17
CA SER A 93 13.55 -2.53 14.80
C SER A 93 15.00 -2.17 14.46
N ILE A 94 15.95 -3.07 14.71
CA ILE A 94 17.40 -2.87 14.50
C ILE A 94 17.94 -3.64 13.30
N ASP A 95 17.26 -4.72 12.89
CA ASP A 95 17.64 -5.50 11.73
C ASP A 95 17.08 -4.87 10.44
N LYS A 96 18.00 -4.38 9.60
CA LYS A 96 17.67 -3.75 8.32
C LYS A 96 17.02 -4.74 7.35
N GLU A 97 17.46 -6.00 7.34
CA GLU A 97 16.85 -6.99 6.44
C GLU A 97 15.39 -7.25 6.80
N SER A 98 15.10 -7.34 8.10
CA SER A 98 13.72 -7.49 8.58
C SER A 98 12.88 -6.28 8.17
N GLU A 99 13.40 -5.06 8.27
CA GLU A 99 12.69 -3.86 7.82
C GLU A 99 12.39 -3.88 6.31
N GLU A 100 13.38 -4.21 5.49
CA GLU A 100 13.21 -4.32 4.04
C GLU A 100 12.20 -5.40 3.68
N LYS A 101 12.23 -6.56 4.36
CA LYS A 101 11.24 -7.63 4.19
C LYS A 101 9.83 -7.18 4.59
N ARG A 102 9.67 -6.44 5.70
CA ARG A 102 8.37 -5.87 6.10
C ARG A 102 7.81 -4.94 5.03
N ILE A 103 8.66 -4.04 4.51
CA ILE A 103 8.29 -3.10 3.45
C ILE A 103 7.86 -3.87 2.19
N TYR A 104 8.65 -4.86 1.77
CA TYR A 104 8.36 -5.66 0.58
C TYR A 104 7.02 -6.40 0.68
N ILE A 105 6.77 -7.07 1.81
CA ILE A 105 5.50 -7.78 2.06
C ILE A 105 4.32 -6.79 2.01
N PHE A 106 4.47 -5.65 2.69
CA PHE A 106 3.46 -4.60 2.69
C PHE A 106 3.18 -4.08 1.27
N GLU A 107 4.22 -3.78 0.49
CA GLU A 107 4.10 -3.29 -0.88
C GLU A 107 3.31 -4.27 -1.77
N GLU A 108 3.61 -5.57 -1.69
CA GLU A 108 2.92 -6.56 -2.52
C GLU A 108 1.46 -6.77 -2.11
N TYR A 109 1.14 -6.70 -0.82
CA TYR A 109 -0.24 -6.71 -0.34
C TYR A 109 -0.99 -5.44 -0.75
N ALA A 110 -0.35 -4.27 -0.63
CA ALA A 110 -0.94 -3.01 -1.09
C ALA A 110 -1.22 -3.06 -2.60
N ASN A 111 -0.27 -3.57 -3.38
CA ASN A 111 -0.41 -3.73 -4.82
C ASN A 111 -1.56 -4.69 -5.18
N GLY A 112 -1.69 -5.82 -4.46
CA GLY A 112 -2.82 -6.74 -4.60
C GLY A 112 -4.16 -6.12 -4.22
N GLY A 113 -4.22 -5.34 -3.13
CA GLY A 113 -5.41 -4.60 -2.72
C GLY A 113 -5.83 -3.54 -3.71
N LEU A 114 -4.88 -2.82 -4.31
CA LEU A 114 -5.18 -1.84 -5.36
C LEU A 114 -5.72 -2.51 -6.64
N ASP A 115 -5.30 -3.74 -6.97
CA ASP A 115 -5.92 -4.52 -8.05
C ASP A 115 -7.39 -4.82 -7.74
N ILE A 116 -7.72 -5.14 -6.48
CA ILE A 116 -9.10 -5.41 -6.04
C ILE A 116 -9.92 -4.12 -6.14
N LEU A 117 -9.42 -3.03 -5.57
CA LEU A 117 -10.08 -1.73 -5.63
C LEU A 117 -10.36 -1.29 -7.06
N ARG A 118 -9.38 -1.42 -7.97
CA ARG A 118 -9.58 -1.12 -9.39
C ARG A 118 -10.75 -1.89 -9.98
N ASN A 119 -10.89 -3.16 -9.63
CA ASN A 119 -11.95 -4.01 -10.17
C ASN A 119 -13.31 -3.68 -9.54
N GLU A 120 -13.37 -3.48 -8.22
CA GLU A 120 -14.61 -3.16 -7.50
C GLU A 120 -15.15 -1.76 -7.88
N LEU A 121 -14.28 -0.81 -8.24
CA LEU A 121 -14.64 0.57 -8.60
C LEU A 121 -14.98 0.77 -10.08
N ARG A 122 -14.86 -0.25 -10.94
CA ARG A 122 -15.21 -0.14 -12.37
C ARG A 122 -16.71 0.06 -12.64
N GLY A 123 -17.54 -0.12 -11.62
CA GLY A 123 -18.99 -0.18 -11.77
C GLY A 123 -19.44 -1.47 -12.47
N ALA A 124 -20.70 -1.82 -12.29
CA ALA A 124 -21.37 -2.82 -13.14
C ALA A 124 -22.37 -2.06 -14.01
N VAL A 125 -22.30 -2.25 -15.32
CA VAL A 125 -23.38 -1.84 -16.22
C VAL A 125 -24.43 -2.93 -16.14
N ASP A 126 -25.58 -2.62 -15.56
CA ASP A 126 -26.72 -3.52 -15.58
C ASP A 126 -27.35 -3.43 -16.98
N TYR A 127 -27.23 -4.50 -17.77
CA TYR A 127 -27.76 -4.57 -19.13
C TYR A 127 -29.21 -5.12 -19.15
N SER A 128 -29.94 -5.03 -18.03
CA SER A 128 -31.28 -5.61 -17.88
C SER A 128 -32.46 -4.68 -18.24
N GLU A 129 -32.22 -3.57 -18.95
CA GLU A 129 -33.27 -2.73 -19.56
C GLU A 129 -33.46 -2.99 -21.06
#